data_AF-A0A9X6B550-F1
#
_entry.id   AF-A0A9X6B550-F1
#
_cell.length_a   1.000
_cell.length_b   1.000
_cell.length_c   1.000
_cell.angle_alpha   90.00
_cell.angle_beta   90.00
_cell.angle_gamma   90.00
#
_symmetry.space_group_name_H-M   'P 1'
#
loop_
_entity.id
_entity.type
_entity.pdbx_description
1 polymer ?
#
loop_
_entity_poly.entity_id
_entity_poly.type
_entity_poly.pdbx_seq_one_letter_code
_entity_poly.pdbx_strand_id
1 'polypeptide(L)' 'MDLIEYQVLLPNKFWDLAKSKENLNQMIEQYFKIGYPHYEIQQIIKSGQAYVAVCTRR' A
#
# COMPACT_ATOMS: atom_id res chain seq x y z
N MET A 1 -22.92 5.04 -4.34
CA MET A 1 -21.78 4.58 -5.16
C MET A 1 -20.87 3.84 -4.21
N ASP A 2 -20.84 2.52 -4.28
CA ASP A 2 -19.95 1.70 -3.47
C ASP A 2 -18.50 1.97 -3.88
N LEU A 3 -17.73 2.58 -2.98
CA LEU A 3 -16.28 2.66 -3.10
C LEU A 3 -15.76 1.23 -2.96
N ILE A 4 -15.37 0.61 -4.07
CA ILE A 4 -14.82 -0.75 -4.03
C ILE A 4 -13.43 -0.66 -3.40
N GLU A 5 -13.32 -1.15 -2.18
CA GLU A 5 -12.06 -1.29 -1.45
C GLU A 5 -11.28 -2.49 -1.98
N TYR A 6 -10.07 -2.24 -2.47
CA TYR A 6 -9.13 -3.25 -2.91
C TYR A 6 -8.06 -3.43 -1.86
N GLN A 7 -7.93 -4.65 -1.35
CA GLN A 7 -6.86 -5.03 -0.45
C GLN A 7 -5.68 -5.52 -1.29
N VAL A 8 -4.59 -4.75 -1.32
CA VAL A 8 -3.35 -5.10 -2.01
C VAL A 8 -2.34 -5.58 -0.98
N LEU A 9 -1.93 -6.85 -1.10
CA LEU A 9 -0.89 -7.41 -0.24
C LEU A 9 0.47 -6.84 -0.65
N LEU A 10 1.12 -6.12 0.26
CA LEU A 10 2.44 -5.56 0.02
C LEU A 10 3.51 -6.64 0.27
N PRO A 11 4.49 -6.80 -0.62
CA PRO A 11 5.61 -7.70 -0.39
C PRO A 11 6.36 -7.33 0.89
N ASN A 12 6.66 -8.32 1.72
CA ASN A 12 7.47 -8.13 2.94
C ASN A 12 8.85 -7.50 2.66
N LYS A 13 9.34 -7.62 1.41
CA LYS A 13 10.57 -6.95 0.94
C LYS A 13 10.51 -5.43 1.07
N PHE A 14 9.33 -4.80 0.98
CA PHE A 14 9.20 -3.36 1.19
C PHE A 14 9.60 -2.99 2.62
N TRP A 15 9.24 -3.81 3.60
CA TRP A 15 9.62 -3.58 4.99
C TRP A 15 11.10 -3.90 5.25
N ASP A 16 11.60 -4.98 4.67
CA ASP A 16 13.02 -5.35 4.76
C ASP A 16 13.95 -4.26 4.18
N LEU A 17 13.51 -3.60 3.10
CA LEU A 17 14.21 -2.48 2.46
C LEU A 17 13.98 -1.14 3.17
N ALA A 18 12.82 -0.94 3.79
CA ALA A 18 12.48 0.30 4.46
C ALA A 18 13.18 0.42 5.81
N LYS A 19 14.29 1.17 5.83
CA LYS A 19 15.01 1.53 7.06
C LYS A 19 14.20 2.38 8.05
N SER A 20 13.15 3.05 7.56
CA SER A 20 12.29 3.95 8.35
C SER A 20 10.86 3.95 7.80
N LYS A 21 9.89 4.31 8.66
CA LYS A 21 8.47 4.44 8.29
C LYS A 21 8.24 5.45 7.15
N GLU A 22 9.03 6.53 7.12
CA GLU A 22 9.01 7.53 6.03
C GLU A 22 9.39 6.92 4.68
N ASN A 23 10.48 6.13 4.67
CA ASN A 23 10.96 5.47 3.46
C ASN A 23 9.96 4.41 2.98
N LEU A 24 9.31 3.70 3.93
CA LEU A 24 8.22 2.77 3.59
C LEU A 24 7.07 3.50 2.88
N ASN A 25 6.59 4.62 3.43
CA ASN A 25 5.50 5.39 2.83
C ASN A 25 5.87 5.85 1.42
N GLN A 26 7.07 6.40 1.21
CA GLN A 26 7.51 6.83 -0.12
C GLN A 26 7.60 5.67 -1.12
N MET A 27 8.12 4.52 -0.70
CA MET A 27 8.20 3.33 -1.55
C MET A 27 6.81 2.83 -1.94
N ILE A 28 5.87 2.79 -0.99
CA ILE A 28 4.48 2.40 -1.22
C ILE A 28 3.84 3.40 -2.20
N GLU A 29 3.96 4.71 -1.96
CA GLU A 29 3.44 5.73 -2.87
C GLU A 29 3.98 5.60 -4.29
N GLN A 30 5.29 5.38 -4.47
CA GLN A 30 5.88 5.17 -5.80
C GLN A 30 5.35 3.89 -6.46
N TYR A 31 5.23 2.81 -5.71
CA TYR A 31 4.69 1.54 -6.21
C TYR A 31 3.24 1.69 -6.68
N PHE A 32 2.40 2.37 -5.89
CA PHE A 32 1.02 2.66 -6.26
C PHE A 32 0.92 3.65 -7.42
N LYS A 33 1.80 4.66 -7.50
CA LYS A 33 1.82 5.61 -8.61
C LYS A 33 2.13 4.93 -9.95
N ILE A 34 3.01 3.93 -9.96
CA ILE A 34 3.41 3.20 -11.18
C ILE A 34 2.39 2.11 -11.54
N GLY A 35 1.92 1.34 -10.55
CA GLY A 35 1.02 0.20 -10.80
C GLY A 35 -0.47 0.55 -10.83
N TYR A 36 -0.86 1.61 -10.14
CA TYR A 36 -2.25 1.89 -9.77
C TYR A 36 -2.56 3.41 -9.77
N PRO A 37 -2.46 4.10 -10.91
CA PRO A 37 -2.62 5.56 -10.99
C PRO A 37 -4.01 6.10 -10.60
N HIS A 38 -5.03 5.24 -10.54
CA HIS A 38 -6.41 5.58 -10.16
C HIS A 38 -6.82 5.03 -8.78
N TYR A 39 -5.85 4.61 -7.97
CA TYR A 39 -6.10 4.05 -6.65
C TYR A 39 -5.60 5.02 -5.58
N GLU A 40 -6.48 5.31 -4.63
CA GLU A 40 -6.19 6.13 -3.47
C GLU A 40 -5.96 5.21 -2.28
N ILE A 41 -4.75 5.22 -1.72
CA ILE A 41 -4.43 4.44 -0.52
C ILE A 41 -5.21 5.06 0.64
N GLN A 42 -6.15 4.30 1.20
CA GLN A 42 -6.93 4.72 2.37
C GLN A 42 -6.18 4.38 3.66
N GLN A 43 -5.70 3.14 3.78
CA GLN A 43 -5.03 2.67 4.98
C GLN A 43 -4.04 1.55 4.68
N ILE A 44 -3.03 1.43 5.53
CA ILE A 44 -2.09 0.31 5.51
C ILE A 44 -2.25 -0.44 6.84
N ILE A 45 -2.81 -1.64 6.77
CA ILE A 45 -3.01 -2.52 7.92
C ILE A 45 -1.94 -3.60 7.97
N LYS A 46 -1.49 -3.95 9.18
CA LYS A 46 -0.57 -5.06 9.39
C LYS A 46 -1.38 -6.33 9.66
N SER A 47 -1.30 -7.29 8.76
CA SER A 47 -1.91 -8.61 8.92
C SER A 47 -0.80 -9.63 9.23
N GLY A 48 -0.55 -9.84 10.52
CA GLY A 48 0.50 -10.75 10.99
C GLY A 48 1.91 -10.31 10.61
N GLN A 49 2.56 -11.08 9.72
CA GLN A 49 3.90 -10.79 9.18
C GLN A 49 3.87 -9.99 7.87
N ALA A 50 2.68 -9.71 7.32
CA ALA A 50 2.50 -8.99 6.06
C ALA A 50 1.75 -7.67 6.27
N TYR A 51 1.96 -6.72 5.35
CA TYR A 51 1.19 -5.49 5.31
C TYR A 51 0.21 -5.54 4.14
N VAL A 52 -1.00 -5.06 4.38
CA VAL A 52 -2.05 -4.96 3.37
C VAL A 52 -2.41 -3.48 3.23
N ALA A 53 -2.25 -2.94 2.03
CA ALA A 53 -2.71 -1.62 1.68
C ALA A 53 -4.14 -1.71 1.17
N VAL A 54 -5.07 -1.10 1.89
CA VAL A 54 -6.46 -0.91 1.44
C VAL A 54 -6.49 0.34 0.59
N CYS A 55 -6.86 0.16 -0.66
CA CYS A 55 -6.95 1.22 -1.64
C CYS A 55 -8.36 1.29 -2.18
N THR A 56 -8.85 2.49 -2.41
CA THR A 56 -10.14 2.69 -3.08
C THR A 56 -9.88 3.11 -4.51
N ARG A 57 -10.60 2.50 -5.44
CA ARG A 57 -10.61 2.96 -6.82
C ARG A 57 -11.65 4.07 -6.94
N ARG A 58 -11.23 5.26 -7.37
CA ARG A 58 -12.09 6.42 -7.56
C ARG A 58 -12.43 6.64 -9.03
#